data_AF-A0A2E6N0T5-F1
#
_entry.id   AF-A0A2E6N0T5-F1
#
_cell.length_a   1.000
_cell.length_b   1.000
_cell.length_c   1.000
_cell.angle_alpha   90.00
_cell.angle_beta   90.00
_cell.angle_gamma   90.00
#
_symmetry.space_group_name_H-M   'P 1'
#
loop_
_entity.id
_entity.type
_entity.pdbx_description
1 polymer ?
#
loop_
_entity_poly.entity_id
_entity_poly.type
_entity_poly.pdbx_seq_one_letter_code
_entity_poly.pdbx_strand_id
1 'polypeptide(L)'
;MNEQFPPVTPLPFDDTELLLEQICDSYEDDLSNAPDSSFESYLEQIDNAFLPSLFQELLVLRLAYPTSDGTRASLGRYLKDYPHFEDIVLNVFAKYYNSSPTVTPTLFSLHSPKRRNG
;
A
#
# COMPACT_ATOMS: atom_id res chain seq x y z
N MET A 1 17.05 2.02 -50.83
CA MET A 1 16.68 0.91 -49.94
C MET A 1 16.02 1.56 -48.74
N ASN A 2 14.68 1.53 -48.65
CA ASN A 2 13.94 2.13 -47.54
C ASN A 2 13.62 1.02 -46.54
N GLU A 3 14.31 1.04 -45.40
CA GLU A 3 13.98 0.23 -44.24
C GLU A 3 12.71 0.81 -43.60
N GLN A 4 11.55 0.31 -44.03
CA GLN A 4 10.30 0.51 -43.29
C GLN A 4 10.39 -0.25 -41.97
N PHE A 5 10.69 0.47 -40.90
CA PHE A 5 10.42 -0.01 -39.55
C PHE A 5 8.91 -0.29 -39.43
N PRO A 6 8.50 -1.48 -38.94
CA PRO A 6 7.09 -1.70 -38.68
C PRO A 6 6.63 -0.67 -37.63
N PRO A 7 5.40 -0.14 -37.75
CA PRO A 7 4.84 0.70 -36.71
C PRO A 7 4.83 -0.12 -35.41
N VAL A 8 5.44 0.44 -34.36
CA VAL A 8 5.35 -0.09 -33.00
C VAL A 8 3.87 -0.20 -32.69
N THR A 9 3.35 -1.43 -32.70
CA THR A 9 1.96 -1.68 -32.34
C THR A 9 1.89 -1.48 -30.83
N PRO A 10 1.10 -0.53 -30.31
CA PRO A 10 0.86 -0.47 -28.87
C PRO A 10 0.32 -1.84 -28.46
N LEU A 11 0.98 -2.48 -27.50
CA LEU A 11 0.42 -3.68 -26.89
C LEU A 11 -0.97 -3.32 -26.35
N PRO A 12 -1.97 -4.19 -26.47
CA PRO A 12 -3.21 -3.98 -25.74
C PRO A 12 -2.81 -3.90 -24.26
N PHE A 13 -2.97 -2.73 -23.65
CA PHE A 13 -2.94 -2.63 -22.20
C PHE A 13 -3.98 -3.63 -21.72
N ASP A 14 -3.55 -4.63 -20.96
CA ASP A 14 -4.49 -5.57 -20.34
C ASP A 14 -5.41 -4.70 -19.48
N ASP A 15 -6.72 -4.72 -19.77
CA ASP A 15 -7.71 -3.85 -19.10
C ASP A 15 -7.61 -3.98 -17.56
N THR A 16 -7.05 -5.10 -17.08
CA THR A 16 -6.73 -5.37 -15.69
C THR A 16 -5.61 -4.49 -15.12
N GLU A 17 -4.51 -4.29 -15.84
CA GLU A 17 -3.40 -3.43 -15.39
C GLU A 17 -3.87 -1.98 -15.30
N LEU A 18 -4.63 -1.52 -16.31
CA LEU A 18 -5.23 -0.19 -16.30
C LEU A 18 -6.21 -0.01 -15.12
N LEU A 19 -6.99 -1.04 -14.80
CA LEU A 19 -7.89 -1.03 -13.64
C LEU A 19 -7.11 -0.95 -12.32
N LEU A 20 -6.02 -1.72 -12.16
CA LEU A 20 -5.16 -1.67 -10.99
C LEU A 20 -4.58 -0.27 -10.78
N GLU A 21 -4.08 0.36 -11.84
CA GLU A 21 -3.57 1.74 -11.81
C GLU A 21 -4.65 2.73 -11.37
N GLN A 22 -5.85 2.67 -11.97
CA GLN A 22 -6.95 3.57 -11.63
C GLN A 22 -7.40 3.44 -10.16
N ILE A 23 -7.43 2.22 -9.63
CA ILE A 23 -7.76 1.95 -8.23
C ILE A 23 -6.67 2.54 -7.32
N CYS A 24 -5.39 2.37 -7.68
CA CYS A 24 -4.27 2.91 -6.93
C CYS A 24 -4.26 4.45 -6.93
N ASP A 25 -4.46 5.08 -8.09
CA ASP A 25 -4.54 6.54 -8.24
C ASP A 25 -5.67 7.12 -7.37
N SER A 26 -6.85 6.49 -7.40
CA SER A 26 -8.01 6.91 -6.60
C SER A 26 -7.71 6.83 -5.09
N TYR A 27 -7.01 5.77 -4.66
CA TYR A 27 -6.63 5.62 -3.27
C TYR A 27 -5.55 6.61 -2.83
N GLU A 28 -4.60 6.93 -3.72
CA GLU A 28 -3.57 7.94 -3.47
C GLU A 28 -4.16 9.35 -3.30
N ASP A 29 -5.16 9.69 -4.12
CA ASP A 29 -5.95 10.91 -3.97
C ASP A 29 -6.69 10.94 -2.62
N ASP A 30 -7.31 9.83 -2.22
CA ASP A 30 -7.98 9.70 -0.92
C ASP A 30 -7.01 9.88 0.26
N LEU A 31 -5.81 9.30 0.19
CA LEU A 31 -4.78 9.45 1.22
C LEU A 31 -4.27 10.90 1.32
N SER A 32 -4.18 11.59 0.19
CA SER A 32 -3.74 12.98 0.12
C SER A 32 -4.74 13.93 0.79
N ASN A 33 -6.04 13.62 0.71
CA ASN A 33 -7.11 14.42 1.31
C ASN A 33 -7.49 13.96 2.73
N ALA A 34 -7.43 12.66 2.98
CA ALA A 34 -7.82 11.99 4.22
C ALA A 34 -6.75 10.93 4.59
N PRO A 35 -5.75 11.28 5.39
CA PRO A 35 -4.59 10.42 5.68
C PRO A 35 -4.90 9.09 6.39
N ASP A 36 -6.12 8.93 6.90
CA ASP A 36 -6.59 7.70 7.57
C ASP A 36 -7.54 6.88 6.69
N SER A 37 -7.68 7.20 5.41
CA SER A 37 -8.50 6.46 4.45
C SER A 37 -8.12 4.98 4.43
N SER A 38 -9.14 4.13 4.61
CA SER A 38 -9.01 2.68 4.48
C SER A 38 -9.02 2.31 3.00
N PHE A 39 -8.22 1.31 2.63
CA PHE A 39 -8.23 0.77 1.27
C PHE A 39 -9.17 -0.43 1.08
N GLU A 40 -9.93 -0.83 2.11
CA GLU A 40 -10.79 -2.04 2.06
C GLU A 40 -11.82 -1.99 0.92
N SER A 41 -12.45 -0.83 0.70
CA SER A 41 -13.40 -0.64 -0.40
C SER A 41 -12.78 -0.74 -1.79
N TYR A 42 -11.46 -0.62 -1.90
CA TYR A 42 -10.73 -0.76 -3.16
C TYR A 42 -10.42 -2.23 -3.46
N LEU A 43 -10.21 -3.05 -2.42
CA LEU A 43 -10.01 -4.50 -2.55
C LEU A 43 -11.26 -5.20 -3.12
N GLU A 44 -12.45 -4.67 -2.85
CA GLU A 44 -13.72 -5.23 -3.34
C GLU A 44 -13.97 -4.95 -4.83
N GLN A 45 -13.17 -4.09 -5.47
CA GLN A 45 -13.36 -3.68 -6.88
C GLN A 45 -12.69 -4.61 -7.89
N ILE A 46 -11.90 -5.59 -7.42
CA ILE A 46 -11.14 -6.48 -8.29
C ILE A 46 -11.47 -7.96 -8.04
N ASP A 47 -11.23 -8.77 -9.06
CA ASP A 47 -11.33 -10.22 -8.95
C ASP A 47 -10.29 -10.81 -7.98
N ASN A 48 -10.68 -11.90 -7.32
CA ASN A 48 -9.85 -12.60 -6.33
C ASN A 48 -8.47 -13.03 -6.84
N ALA A 49 -8.29 -13.20 -8.16
CA ALA A 49 -7.01 -13.58 -8.75
C ALA A 49 -5.95 -12.47 -8.65
N PHE A 50 -6.37 -11.20 -8.67
CA PHE A 50 -5.50 -10.04 -8.63
C PHE A 50 -5.50 -9.32 -7.27
N LEU A 51 -6.39 -9.74 -6.37
CA LEU A 51 -6.49 -9.25 -5.00
C LEU A 51 -5.13 -9.23 -4.26
N PRO A 52 -4.24 -10.25 -4.35
CA PRO A 52 -2.92 -10.19 -3.71
C PRO A 52 -2.02 -9.07 -4.26
N SER A 53 -2.03 -8.87 -5.57
CA SER A 53 -1.26 -7.82 -6.24
C SER A 53 -1.78 -6.44 -5.87
N LEU A 54 -3.11 -6.24 -5.93
CA LEU A 54 -3.73 -4.98 -5.54
C LEU A 54 -3.47 -4.65 -4.06
N PHE A 55 -3.62 -5.64 -3.17
CA PHE A 55 -3.31 -5.47 -1.75
C PHE A 55 -1.88 -5.01 -1.53
N GLN A 56 -0.91 -5.59 -2.26
CA GLN A 56 0.48 -5.19 -2.17
C GLN A 56 0.67 -3.71 -2.53
N GLU A 57 0.13 -3.27 -3.67
CA GLU A 57 0.27 -1.89 -4.14
C GLU A 57 -0.40 -0.88 -3.19
N LEU A 58 -1.63 -1.17 -2.75
CA LEU A 58 -2.35 -0.32 -1.80
C LEU A 58 -1.64 -0.21 -0.45
N LEU A 59 -1.03 -1.31 0.03
CA LEU A 59 -0.24 -1.29 1.26
C LEU A 59 1.05 -0.46 1.10
N VAL A 60 1.71 -0.54 -0.06
CA VAL A 60 2.88 0.30 -0.37
C VAL A 60 2.50 1.78 -0.35
N LEU A 61 1.40 2.15 -1.01
CA LEU A 61 0.87 3.52 -0.99
C LEU A 61 0.57 3.95 0.44
N ARG A 62 -0.14 3.13 1.21
CA ARG A 62 -0.48 3.45 2.59
C ARG A 62 0.74 3.70 3.48
N LEU A 63 1.84 2.99 3.25
CA LEU A 63 3.10 3.18 3.98
C LEU A 63 3.85 4.45 3.58
N ALA A 64 3.66 4.94 2.35
CA ALA A 64 4.24 6.18 1.87
C ALA A 64 3.62 7.43 2.52
N TYR A 65 2.36 7.34 2.97
CA TYR A 65 1.63 8.45 3.58
C TYR A 65 1.61 8.36 5.12
N PRO A 66 1.84 9.48 5.84
CA PRO A 66 1.64 9.52 7.29
C PRO A 66 0.15 9.35 7.65
N THR A 67 -0.15 8.88 8.86
CA THR A 67 -1.51 8.92 9.45
C THR A 67 -1.83 10.34 9.94
N SER A 68 -3.10 10.62 10.27
CA SER A 68 -3.50 11.96 10.77
C SER A 68 -2.83 12.37 12.07
N ASP A 69 -2.44 11.40 12.91
CA ASP A 69 -1.69 11.62 14.16
C ASP A 69 -0.17 11.79 13.92
N GLY A 70 0.27 11.83 12.66
CA GLY A 70 1.66 11.95 12.26
C GLY A 70 2.49 10.68 12.45
N THR A 71 1.84 9.58 12.86
CA THR A 71 2.49 8.27 12.95
C THR A 71 2.53 7.58 11.57
N ARG A 72 2.97 6.32 11.56
CA ARG A 72 3.02 5.50 10.34
C ARG A 72 2.17 4.26 10.52
N ALA A 73 1.75 3.68 9.40
CA ALA A 73 1.09 2.39 9.35
C ALA A 73 1.86 1.33 10.17
N SER A 74 1.14 0.60 11.02
CA SER A 74 1.70 -0.35 11.97
C SER A 74 1.65 -1.78 11.44
N LEU A 75 2.80 -2.44 11.34
CA LEU A 75 2.91 -3.84 10.92
C LEU A 75 1.96 -4.76 11.70
N GLY A 76 1.95 -4.66 13.03
CA GLY A 76 1.13 -5.51 13.89
C GLY A 76 -0.37 -5.32 13.67
N ARG A 77 -0.80 -4.13 13.23
CA ARG A 77 -2.20 -3.89 12.85
C ARG A 77 -2.53 -4.63 11.56
N TYR A 78 -1.72 -4.50 10.51
CA TYR A 78 -1.99 -5.15 9.23
C TYR A 78 -1.90 -6.68 9.30
N LEU A 79 -1.01 -7.24 10.11
CA LEU A 79 -0.97 -8.70 10.35
C LEU A 79 -2.24 -9.22 11.04
N LYS A 80 -2.84 -8.40 11.92
CA LYS A 80 -4.08 -8.76 12.63
C LYS A 80 -5.31 -8.61 11.73
N ASP A 81 -5.38 -7.52 10.97
CA ASP A 81 -6.53 -7.17 10.15
C ASP A 81 -6.54 -8.00 8.84
N TYR A 82 -5.37 -8.40 8.33
CA TYR A 82 -5.21 -9.17 7.07
C TYR A 82 -4.36 -10.43 7.24
N PRO A 83 -4.79 -11.41 8.07
CA PRO A 83 -4.00 -12.62 8.34
C PRO A 83 -3.78 -13.48 7.08
N HIS A 84 -4.69 -13.39 6.11
CA HIS A 84 -4.56 -14.13 4.84
C HIS A 84 -3.48 -13.57 3.90
N PHE A 85 -2.97 -12.37 4.18
CA PHE A 85 -1.92 -11.71 3.40
C PHE A 85 -0.61 -11.57 4.19
N GLU A 86 -0.41 -12.40 5.24
CA GLU A 86 0.76 -12.32 6.13
C GLU A 86 2.10 -12.22 5.36
N ASP A 87 2.33 -13.10 4.39
CA ASP A 87 3.55 -13.10 3.59
C ASP A 87 3.76 -11.78 2.82
N ILE A 88 2.67 -11.21 2.28
CA ILE A 88 2.71 -9.95 1.53
C ILE A 88 2.99 -8.79 2.48
N VAL A 89 2.29 -8.74 3.62
CA VAL A 89 2.49 -7.72 4.66
C VAL A 89 3.95 -7.73 5.13
N LEU A 90 4.49 -8.90 5.50
CA LEU A 90 5.88 -9.02 5.95
C LEU A 90 6.86 -8.57 4.87
N ASN A 91 6.66 -8.99 3.62
CA ASN A 91 7.53 -8.65 2.50
C ASN A 91 7.53 -7.14 2.19
N VAL A 92 6.35 -6.52 2.15
CA VAL A 92 6.19 -5.08 1.88
C VAL A 92 6.87 -4.25 2.96
N PHE A 93 6.60 -4.54 4.24
CA PHE A 93 7.24 -3.82 5.34
C PHE A 93 8.77 -4.03 5.34
N ALA A 94 9.25 -5.26 5.11
CA ALA A 94 10.69 -5.52 5.03
C ALA A 94 11.36 -4.72 3.91
N LYS A 95 10.77 -4.70 2.70
CA LYS A 95 11.28 -3.91 1.56
C LYS A 95 11.26 -2.41 1.84
N TYR A 96 10.18 -1.92 2.43
CA TYR A 96 10.01 -0.50 2.73
C TYR A 96 11.04 -0.02 3.77
N TYR A 97 11.27 -0.78 4.84
CA TYR A 97 12.28 -0.46 5.85
C TYR A 97 13.72 -0.55 5.32
N ASN A 98 14.02 -1.55 4.48
CA ASN A 98 15.35 -1.66 3.86
C ASN A 98 15.65 -0.51 2.89
N SER A 99 14.62 0.01 2.22
CA SER A 99 14.75 1.12 1.25
C SER A 99 14.79 2.50 1.91
N SER A 100 14.34 2.62 3.17
CA SER A 100 14.35 3.87 3.96
C SER A 100 15.11 3.67 5.28
N PRO A 101 16.45 3.75 5.30
CA PRO A 101 17.27 3.46 6.48
C PRO A 101 17.13 4.48 7.62
N THR A 102 16.36 5.56 7.45
CA THR A 102 16.08 6.55 8.50
C THR A 102 14.93 6.17 9.43
N VAL A 103 14.27 5.03 9.21
CA VAL A 103 13.02 4.66 9.89
C VAL A 103 13.27 3.47 10.80
N THR A 104 13.71 3.75 12.02
CA THR A 104 13.66 2.76 13.10
C THR A 104 12.19 2.36 13.32
N PRO A 105 11.84 1.07 13.21
CA PRO A 105 10.50 0.62 13.56
C PRO A 105 10.26 0.91 15.04
N THR A 106 9.23 1.69 15.36
CA THR A 106 8.74 1.88 16.72
C THR A 106 8.04 0.60 17.18
N LEU A 107 8.77 -0.52 17.23
CA LEU A 107 8.31 -1.82 17.72
C LEU A 107 8.05 -1.82 19.24
N PHE A 108 8.31 -0.70 19.91
CA PHE A 108 8.10 -0.53 21.35
C PHE A 108 7.49 0.84 21.68
N SER A 109 6.34 1.21 21.09
CA SER A 109 5.46 2.15 21.79
C SER A 109 4.77 1.39 22.92
N LEU A 110 5.54 1.10 23.97
CA LEU A 110 5.03 0.69 25.28
C LEU A 110 3.99 1.71 25.68
N HIS A 111 2.73 1.26 25.66
CA HIS A 111 1.63 1.84 26.40
C HIS A 111 2.15 2.23 27.79
N SER A 112 2.42 3.52 27.99
CA SER A 112 2.61 4.06 29.33
C SER A 112 1.24 4.51 29.81
N PRO A 113 0.55 3.74 30.67
CA PRO A 113 -0.67 4.23 31.28
C PRO A 113 -0.32 5.42 32.19
N LYS A 114 -0.77 6.59 31.74
CA LYS A 114 -1.22 7.73 32.54
C LYS A 114 -1.22 7.48 34.06
N ARG A 115 -0.29 8.10 34.77
CA ARG A 115 -0.54 8.48 36.18
C ARG A 115 -0.68 9.98 36.27
N ARG A 116 -1.94 10.41 36.22
CA ARG A 116 -2.42 11.67 36.75
C ARG A 116 -2.68 11.45 38.25
N ASN A 117 -2.34 12.46 39.05
CA ASN A 117 -2.73 12.76 40.43
C ASN A 117 -1.65 12.56 41.50
N GLY A 118 -1.41 13.65 42.23
CA GLY A 118 -0.72 13.70 43.50
C GLY A 118 0.08 14.98 43.63
#